data_AF-A0A935N3C0-F1
#
_entry.id   AF-A0A935N3C0-F1
#
_cell.length_a   1.000
_cell.length_b   1.000
_cell.length_c   1.000
_cell.angle_alpha   90.00
_cell.angle_beta   90.00
_cell.angle_gamma   90.00
#
_symmetry.space_group_name_H-M   'P 1'
#
loop_
_entity.id
_entity.type
_entity.pdbx_description
1 polymer ?
#
loop_
_entity_poly.entity_id
_entity_poly.type
_entity_poly.pdbx_seq_one_letter_code
_entity_poly.pdbx_strand_id
1 'polypeptide(L)' 'MALIALTREILGADAAKVLKRLDDVPDTQNELIMAADKCYKFIKLTIDENKAHQYLKASQALLSKLS' A
#
# COMPACT_ATOMS: atom_id res chain seq x y z
N MET A 1 11.07 3.27 -2.13
CA MET A 1 10.12 2.64 -1.18
C MET A 1 9.60 1.32 -1.73
N ALA A 2 9.73 0.23 -0.97
CA ALA A 2 9.29 -1.09 -1.42
C ALA A 2 7.74 -1.25 -1.43
N LEU A 3 7.01 -0.46 -0.63
CA LEU A 3 5.54 -0.39 -0.66
C LEU A 3 4.99 0.14 -2.00
N ILE A 4 5.63 1.13 -2.60
CA ILE A 4 5.24 1.74 -3.88
C ILE A 4 5.35 0.71 -5.01
N ALA A 5 6.47 -0.02 -5.08
CA ALA A 5 6.66 -1.08 -6.08
C ALA A 5 5.56 -2.14 -5.97
N LEU A 6 5.28 -2.59 -4.75
CA LEU A 6 4.30 -3.62 -4.45
C LEU A 6 2.85 -3.18 -4.77
N THR A 7 2.53 -1.92 -4.44
CA THR A 7 1.26 -1.26 -4.82
C THR A 7 1.06 -1.26 -6.33
N ARG A 8 2.13 -0.94 -7.08
CA ARG A 8 2.11 -0.89 -8.54
C ARG A 8 1.89 -2.25 -9.17
N GLU A 9 2.50 -3.30 -8.62
CA GLU A 9 2.31 -4.68 -9.11
C GLU A 9 0.88 -5.19 -8.89
N ILE A 10 0.27 -4.89 -7.74
CA ILE A 10 -1.06 -5.40 -7.39
C ILE A 10 -2.17 -4.62 -8.12
N LEU A 11 -2.04 -3.30 -8.20
CA LEU A 11 -3.10 -2.43 -8.70
C LEU A 11 -2.95 -2.10 -10.18
N GLY A 12 -1.73 -2.16 -10.73
CA GLY A 12 -1.48 -1.82 -12.12
C GLY A 12 -1.82 -0.37 -12.44
N ALA A 13 -2.75 -0.15 -13.38
CA ALA A 13 -3.13 1.18 -13.86
C ALA A 13 -3.76 2.06 -12.75
N ASP A 14 -4.51 1.47 -11.83
CA ASP A 14 -5.15 2.21 -10.72
C ASP A 14 -4.19 2.54 -9.58
N ALA A 15 -2.97 2.01 -9.62
CA ALA A 15 -1.96 2.25 -8.60
C ALA A 15 -1.61 3.74 -8.50
N ALA A 16 -1.61 4.49 -9.60
CA ALA A 16 -1.06 5.85 -9.65
C ALA A 16 -1.60 6.80 -8.55
N LYS A 17 -2.89 6.70 -8.20
CA LYS A 17 -3.51 7.50 -7.12
C LYS A 17 -3.02 7.07 -5.74
N VAL A 18 -2.77 5.78 -5.56
CA VAL A 18 -2.29 5.17 -4.31
C VAL A 18 -0.80 5.43 -4.15
N LEU A 19 -0.01 5.30 -5.23
CA LEU A 19 1.41 5.59 -5.27
C LEU A 19 1.70 7.04 -4.88
N LYS A 20 0.95 8.02 -5.42
CA LYS A 20 1.09 9.43 -5.01
C LYS A 20 0.85 9.65 -3.53
N ARG A 21 -0.03 8.88 -2.90
CA ARG A 21 -0.29 8.98 -1.46
C ARG A 21 0.79 8.32 -0.62
N LEU A 22 1.46 7.31 -1.15
CA LEU A 22 2.58 6.63 -0.49
C LEU A 22 3.90 7.37 -0.67
N ASP A 23 4.07 8.07 -1.79
CA ASP A 23 5.26 8.85 -2.11
C ASP A 23 5.43 10.07 -1.17
N ASP A 24 4.30 10.64 -0.73
CA ASP A 24 4.26 11.77 0.21
C ASP A 24 4.47 11.34 1.69
N VAL A 25 4.50 10.03 1.96
CA VAL A 25 4.56 9.49 3.32
C VAL A 25 6.02 9.36 3.77
N PRO A 26 6.36 9.81 4.98
CA PRO A 26 7.69 9.60 5.54
C PRO A 26 8.05 8.12 5.67
N ASP A 27 9.32 7.76 5.45
CA ASP A 27 9.84 6.39 5.60
C ASP A 27 10.04 6.02 7.10
N THR A 28 9.09 6.39 7.94
CA THR A 28 9.02 5.99 9.34
C THR A 28 8.03 4.84 9.47
N GLN A 29 8.38 3.82 10.27
CA GLN A 29 7.61 2.59 10.38
C GLN A 29 6.11 2.82 10.70
N ASN A 30 5.80 3.73 11.65
CA ASN A 30 4.42 4.11 11.97
C ASN A 30 3.68 4.75 10.79
N GLU A 31 4.34 5.64 10.06
CA GLU A 31 3.75 6.34 8.92
C GLU A 31 3.49 5.38 7.76
N LEU A 32 4.42 4.44 7.50
CA LEU A 32 4.24 3.38 6.51
C LEU A 32 3.06 2.45 6.87
N ILE A 33 2.89 2.10 8.15
CA ILE A 33 1.75 1.32 8.63
C ILE A 33 0.44 2.08 8.39
N MET A 34 0.37 3.36 8.76
CA MET A 34 -0.82 4.19 8.57
C MET A 34 -1.15 4.42 7.09
N ALA A 35 -0.13 4.59 6.25
CA ALA A 35 -0.29 4.75 4.82
C ALA A 35 -0.74 3.45 4.15
N ALA A 36 -0.20 2.30 4.56
CA ALA A 36 -0.65 1.00 4.10
C ALA A 36 -2.14 0.75 4.43
N ASP A 37 -2.59 1.07 5.65
CA ASP A 37 -4.00 0.93 6.03
C ASP A 37 -4.93 1.88 5.25
N LYS A 38 -4.51 3.15 5.05
CA LYS A 38 -5.24 4.12 4.22
C LYS A 38 -5.34 3.66 2.77
N CYS A 39 -4.26 3.14 2.21
CA CYS A 39 -4.23 2.63 0.84
C CYS A 39 -5.11 1.39 0.70
N TYR A 40 -5.05 0.46 1.66
CA TYR A 40 -5.92 -0.71 1.72
C TYR A 40 -7.41 -0.32 1.67
N LYS A 41 -7.84 0.60 2.54
CA LYS A 41 -9.23 1.09 2.54
C LYS A 41 -9.63 1.74 1.23
N PHE A 42 -8.74 2.54 0.64
CA PHE A 42 -8.99 3.18 -0.64
C PHE A 42 -9.16 2.15 -1.76
N ILE A 43 -8.26 1.17 -1.86
CA ILE A 43 -8.32 0.10 -2.85
C ILE A 43 -9.60 -0.70 -2.69
N LYS A 44 -9.94 -1.09 -1.46
CA LYS A 44 -11.15 -1.88 -1.16
C LYS A 44 -12.43 -1.16 -1.58
N LEU A 45 -12.51 0.15 -1.33
CA LEU A 45 -13.70 0.95 -1.63
C LEU A 45 -13.79 1.43 -3.07
N THR A 46 -12.66 1.62 -3.75
CA THR A 46 -12.61 2.33 -5.04
C THR A 46 -12.22 1.41 -6.21
N ILE A 47 -11.45 0.35 -5.94
CA ILE A 47 -10.84 -0.49 -6.97
C ILE A 47 -11.43 -1.90 -6.88
N ASP A 48 -11.02 -2.67 -5.87
CA ASP A 48 -11.40 -4.07 -5.70
C ASP A 48 -10.97 -4.59 -4.32
N GLU A 49 -11.86 -5.30 -3.62
CA GLU A 49 -11.58 -5.86 -2.30
C GLU A 49 -10.50 -6.95 -2.32
N ASN A 50 -10.45 -7.76 -3.38
CA ASN A 50 -9.52 -8.87 -3.50
C ASN A 50 -8.09 -8.33 -3.69
N LYS A 51 -7.92 -7.32 -4.53
CA LYS A 51 -6.66 -6.58 -4.67
C LYS A 51 -6.27 -5.88 -3.37
N ALA A 52 -7.22 -5.34 -2.62
CA ALA A 52 -6.95 -4.72 -1.33
C ALA A 52 -6.36 -5.73 -0.33
N HIS A 53 -6.96 -6.91 -0.22
CA HIS A 53 -6.45 -7.98 0.65
C HIS A 53 -5.03 -8.43 0.26
N GLN A 54 -4.74 -8.56 -1.04
CA GLN A 54 -3.39 -8.87 -1.51
C GLN A 54 -2.40 -7.77 -1.11
N TYR A 55 -2.78 -6.51 -1.30
CA TYR A 55 -1.97 -5.36 -0.93
C TYR A 55 -1.68 -5.33 0.57
N LEU A 56 -2.68 -5.52 1.42
CA LEU A 56 -2.52 -5.52 2.87
C LEU A 56 -1.57 -6.63 3.32
N LYS A 57 -1.76 -7.85 2.83
CA LYS A 57 -0.94 -9.02 3.21
C LYS A 57 0.53 -8.83 2.83
N ALA A 58 0.77 -8.31 1.63
CA ALA A 58 2.10 -8.06 1.13
C ALA A 58 2.77 -6.84 1.79
N SER A 59 1.99 -5.79 2.10
CA SER A 59 2.44 -4.64 2.90
C SER A 59 2.83 -5.07 4.33
N GLN A 60 2.01 -5.87 5.00
CA GLN A 60 2.31 -6.41 6.33
C GLN A 60 3.55 -7.29 6.32
N ALA A 61 3.70 -8.18 5.33
CA ALA A 61 4.89 -9.01 5.19
C ALA A 61 6.16 -8.16 5.01
N LEU A 62 6.04 -7.03 4.30
CA LEU A 62 7.15 -6.11 4.07
C LEU A 62 7.49 -5.30 5.33
N LEU A 63 6.48 -4.77 6.02
CA LEU A 63 6.62 -4.05 7.29
C LEU A 63 7.16 -4.94 8.40
N SER A 64 6.76 -6.21 8.43
CA SER A 64 7.26 -7.18 9.42
C SER A 64 8.72 -7.58 9.18
N LYS A 65 9.27 -7.34 7.99
CA LYS A 65 10.71 -7.50 7.69
C LYS A 65 11.55 -6.27 8.04
N LEU A 66 10.89 -5.14 8.29
CA LEU A 66 11.53 -3.88 8.71
C LEU A 66 11.62 -3.75 10.24
N SER A 67 11.02 -4.69 10.99
CA SER A 67 11.11 -4.83 12.46
C SER A 67 12.33 -5.63 12.90
#